data_AF-M3FEY8-F1
#
_entry.id   AF-M3FEY8-F1
#
_cell.length_a   1.000
_cell.length_b   1.000
_cell.length_c   1.000
_cell.angle_alpha   90.00
_cell.angle_beta   90.00
_cell.angle_gamma   90.00
#
_symmetry.space_group_name_H-M   'P 1'
#
loop_
_entity.id
_entity.type
_entity.pdbx_description
1 polymer ?
#
loop_
_entity_poly.entity_id
_entity_poly.type
_entity_poly.pdbx_seq_one_letter_code
_entity_poly.pdbx_strand_id
1 'polypeptide(L)' 'MRPTQENPQGGVIEVEAAIHISNVMFYDSKKKAGVRIGFETIKGKKVRVSRPDKKEL' A
#
# COMPACT_ATOMS: atom_id res chain seq x y z
N MET A 1 18.51 -19.06 -3.23
CA MET A 1 17.63 -19.81 -4.14
C MET A 1 18.39 -21.04 -4.63
N ARG A 2 17.80 -22.25 -4.57
CA ARG A 2 18.40 -23.44 -5.20
C ARG A 2 18.43 -23.23 -6.72
N PRO A 3 19.43 -23.76 -7.45
CA PRO A 3 19.48 -23.61 -8.90
C PRO A 3 18.18 -24.10 -9.54
N THR A 4 17.54 -23.25 -10.32
CA THR A 4 16.34 -23.56 -11.12
C THR A 4 16.69 -23.41 -12.60
N GLN A 5 15.83 -23.91 -13.48
CA GLN A 5 16.05 -23.82 -14.93
C GLN A 5 16.21 -22.36 -15.42
N GLU A 6 15.53 -21.42 -14.75
CA GLU A 6 15.65 -19.98 -14.99
C GLU A 6 16.86 -19.33 -14.28
N ASN A 7 17.41 -19.94 -13.24
CA ASN A 7 18.60 -19.41 -12.55
C ASN A 7 19.61 -20.53 -12.21
N PRO A 8 20.40 -21.00 -13.20
CA PRO A 8 21.30 -22.14 -13.07
C PRO A 8 22.54 -21.87 -12.23
N GLN A 9 22.97 -20.60 -12.09
CA GLN A 9 24.11 -20.25 -11.25
C GLN A 9 23.77 -20.40 -9.76
N GLY A 10 22.48 -20.31 -9.40
CA GLY A 10 22.04 -20.20 -8.01
C GLY A 10 22.63 -18.96 -7.32
N GLY A 11 22.07 -18.57 -6.18
CA GLY A 11 22.58 -17.40 -5.48
C GLY A 11 21.69 -16.93 -4.36
N VAL A 12 22.20 -15.99 -3.57
CA VAL A 12 21.39 -15.20 -2.65
C VAL A 12 20.68 -14.14 -3.50
N ILE A 13 19.35 -14.26 -3.57
CA ILE A 13 18.50 -13.29 -4.26
C ILE A 13 17.68 -12.65 -3.14
N GLU A 14 17.78 -11.33 -3.02
CA GLU A 14 16.92 -10.57 -2.14
C GLU A 14 15.56 -10.42 -2.82
N VAL A 15 14.53 -10.95 -2.18
CA VAL A 15 13.15 -10.86 -2.63
C VAL A 15 12.32 -10.22 -1.53
N GLU A 16 11.35 -9.40 -1.91
CA GLU A 16 10.48 -8.76 -0.93
C GLU A 16 9.61 -9.80 -0.21
N ALA A 17 9.55 -9.68 1.10
CA ALA A 17 8.67 -10.48 1.94
C ALA A 17 7.34 -9.75 2.16
N ALA A 18 6.26 -10.52 2.36
CA ALA A 18 4.96 -9.94 2.70
C ALA A 18 5.04 -9.18 4.05
N ILE A 19 4.39 -8.02 4.10
CA ILE A 19 4.30 -7.17 5.30
C ILE A 19 2.87 -7.20 5.82
N HIS A 20 2.71 -7.22 7.15
CA HIS A 20 1.40 -7.17 7.78
C HIS A 20 0.72 -5.82 7.58
N ILE A 21 -0.59 -5.83 7.31
CA ILE A 21 -1.36 -4.63 6.96
C ILE A 21 -1.35 -3.55 8.06
N SER A 22 -1.20 -3.92 9.33
CA SER A 22 -1.11 -2.95 10.44
C SER A 22 0.13 -2.05 10.38
N ASN A 23 1.16 -2.44 9.62
CA ASN A 23 2.40 -1.67 9.44
C ASN A 23 2.37 -0.80 8.18
N VAL A 24 1.25 -0.74 7.46
CA VAL A 24 1.09 0.02 6.21
C VAL A 24 0.05 1.12 6.38
N MET A 25 0.35 2.32 5.89
CA MET A 25 -0.57 3.45 5.87
C MET A 25 -0.79 3.96 4.45
N PHE A 26 -1.95 4.55 4.19
CA PHE A 26 -2.23 5.21 2.93
C PHE A 26 -1.53 6.56 2.87
N TYR A 27 -0.92 6.86 1.73
CA TYR A 27 -0.19 8.10 1.53
C TYR A 27 -1.07 9.15 0.85
N ASP A 28 -1.13 10.35 1.42
CA ASP A 28 -1.76 11.51 0.77
C ASP A 28 -0.69 12.39 0.12
N SER A 29 -0.67 12.45 -1.21
CA SER A 29 0.27 13.23 -2.00
C SER A 29 0.26 14.73 -1.69
N LYS A 30 -0.85 15.28 -1.20
CA LYS A 30 -0.96 16.72 -0.86
C LYS A 30 -0.29 17.05 0.46
N LYS A 31 -0.38 16.14 1.44
CA LYS A 31 0.21 16.32 2.77
C LYS A 31 1.59 15.69 2.94
N LYS A 32 2.02 14.89 1.95
CA LYS A 32 3.25 14.11 2.00
C LYS A 32 3.37 13.29 3.28
N ALA A 33 2.23 12.80 3.79
CA ALA A 33 2.13 12.13 5.07
C ALA A 33 1.18 10.93 4.99
N GLY A 34 1.38 9.95 5.88
CA GLY A 34 0.49 8.81 6.05
C GLY A 34 -0.81 9.24 6.71
N VAL A 35 -1.96 8.96 6.09
CA VAL A 35 -3.29 9.32 6.60
C VAL A 35 -4.16 8.10 6.84
N ARG A 36 -5.08 8.22 7.80
CA ARG A 36 -6.14 7.23 8.04
C ARG A 36 -7.35 7.53 7.17
N ILE A 37 -7.92 6.49 6.57
CA ILE A 37 -9.08 6.58 5.67
C ILE A 37 -10.38 6.48 6.48
N GLY A 38 -11.38 7.27 6.09
CA GLY A 38 -12.80 7.08 6.36
C GLY A 38 -13.59 6.86 5.07
N PHE A 39 -14.86 6.49 5.18
CA PHE A 39 -15.74 6.32 4.04
C PHE A 39 -16.85 7.36 4.11
N GLU A 40 -17.09 8.07 3.01
CA GLU A 40 -18.28 8.90 2.85
C GLU A 40 -19.02 8.49 1.57
N THR A 41 -20.34 8.70 1.57
CA THR A 41 -21.19 8.41 0.41
C THR A 41 -21.54 9.74 -0.24
N ILE A 42 -20.92 10.03 -1.38
CA ILE A 42 -21.23 11.23 -2.17
C ILE A 42 -21.97 10.74 -3.42
N LYS A 43 -23.20 11.25 -3.62
CA LYS A 43 -24.05 10.94 -4.79
C LYS A 43 -24.21 9.42 -5.06
N GLY A 44 -24.40 8.63 -4.02
CA GLY A 44 -24.65 7.18 -4.11
C GLY A 44 -23.42 6.30 -4.35
N LYS A 45 -22.21 6.87 -4.48
CA LYS A 45 -20.95 6.12 -4.56
C LYS A 45 -20.14 6.27 -3.27
N LYS A 46 -19.60 5.15 -2.79
CA LYS A 46 -18.68 5.13 -1.64
C LYS A 46 -17.31 5.63 -2.08
N VAL A 47 -16.91 6.78 -1.56
CA VAL A 47 -15.58 7.35 -1.78
C VAL A 47 -14.74 7.23 -0.51
N ARG A 48 -13.44 7.00 -0.70
CA ARG A 48 -12.46 6.99 0.38
C ARG A 48 -12.05 8.42 0.64
N VAL A 49 -12.16 8.83 1.90
CA VAL A 49 -11.89 10.20 2.32
C VAL A 49 -10.83 10.15 3.40
N SER A 50 -9.84 11.04 3.37
CA SER A 50 -8.89 11.16 4.47
C SER A 50 -9.59 11.78 5.69
N ARG A 51 -9.59 11.08 6.85
CA ARG A 51 -10.17 11.62 8.09
C ARG A 51 -9.61 12.99 8.51
N PRO A 52 -8.31 13.30 8.37
CA PRO A 52 -7.79 14.59 8.84
C PRO A 52 -8.20 15.79 7.99
N ASP A 53 -8.61 15.62 6.72
CA ASP A 53 -8.90 16.75 5.82
C ASP A 53 -10.26 16.70 5.16
N LYS A 54 -11.01 15.61 5.34
CA LYS A 54 -12.23 15.34 4.56
C LYS A 54 -12.01 15.50 3.05
N LYS A 55 -10.78 15.28 2.57
CA LYS A 55 -10.46 15.34 1.14
C LYS A 55 -10.51 13.94 0.56
N GLU A 56 -11.10 13.86 -0.63
CA GLU A 56 -11.10 12.64 -1.43
C GLU A 56 -9.65 12.22 -1.71
N LEU A 57 -9.36 10.95 -1.43
CA LEU A 57 -8.09 10.28 -1.73
C LEU A 57 -8.10 9.74 -3.17
#